data_AF-A0A2R6KGR8-F1
#
_entry.id   AF-A0A2R6KGR8-F1
#
_cell.length_a   1.000
_cell.length_b   1.000
_cell.length_c   1.000
_cell.angle_alpha   90.00
_cell.angle_beta   90.00
_cell.angle_gamma   90.00
#
_symmetry.space_group_name_H-M   'P 1'
#
loop_
_entity.id
_entity.type
_entity.pdbx_description
1 polymer ?
#
loop_
_entity_poly.entity_id
_entity_poly.type
_entity_poly.pdbx_seq_one_letter_code
_entity_poly.pdbx_strand_id
1 'polypeptide(L)'
;MSVDVYDHVRAGTDAPVPAGTYRVVGTGETVTLLRVADGTGRRENSGAIEHADGETLAEAFEHAENPDAGFSLSALLAPFTTLPKAVRHWLGR
;
A
#
# COMPACT_ATOMS: atom_id res chain seq x y z
N MET A 1 -13.06 -0.45 11.54
CA MET A 1 -12.02 -1.22 10.82
C MET A 1 -11.18 -1.96 11.85
N SER A 2 -10.71 -3.19 11.59
CA SER A 2 -9.81 -3.94 12.49
C SER A 2 -8.46 -4.07 11.82
N VAL A 3 -7.37 -3.91 12.56
CA VAL A 3 -5.99 -4.00 12.05
C VAL A 3 -5.10 -4.75 13.04
N ASP A 4 -4.12 -5.45 12.52
CA ASP A 4 -3.06 -6.12 13.28
C ASP A 4 -1.70 -5.45 13.05
N VAL A 5 -0.74 -5.70 13.93
CA VAL A 5 0.64 -5.25 13.72
C VAL A 5 1.16 -5.82 12.40
N TYR A 6 1.85 -4.97 11.64
CA TYR A 6 2.33 -5.17 10.26
C TYR A 6 1.28 -5.01 9.15
N ASP A 7 0.01 -4.78 9.48
CA ASP A 7 -0.96 -4.36 8.47
C ASP A 7 -0.57 -3.01 7.87
N HIS A 8 -1.01 -2.78 6.65
CA HIS A 8 -0.81 -1.51 5.97
C HIS A 8 -2.15 -0.82 5.77
N VAL A 9 -2.13 0.49 5.97
CA VAL A 9 -3.28 1.36 5.78
C VAL A 9 -2.88 2.56 4.96
N ARG A 10 -3.79 3.08 4.16
CA ARG A 10 -3.59 4.30 3.39
C ARG A 10 -4.43 5.41 3.99
N ALA A 11 -3.80 6.56 4.17
CA ALA A 11 -4.51 7.78 4.56
C ALA A 11 -5.39 8.25 3.41
N GLY A 12 -6.69 8.38 3.66
CA GLY A 12 -7.64 9.04 2.78
C GLY A 12 -7.40 10.54 2.71
N THR A 13 -8.13 11.23 1.83
CA THR A 13 -7.95 12.69 1.62
C THR A 13 -8.28 13.53 2.85
N ASP A 14 -9.20 13.05 3.69
CA ASP A 14 -9.65 13.75 4.90
C ASP A 14 -8.90 13.30 6.17
N ALA A 15 -7.88 12.45 6.03
CA ALA A 15 -7.10 12.00 7.18
C ALA A 15 -6.31 13.15 7.80
N PRO A 16 -6.23 13.24 9.14
CA PRO A 16 -5.48 14.28 9.85
C PRO A 16 -3.97 14.03 9.85
N VAL A 17 -3.45 13.33 8.84
CA VAL A 17 -2.03 12.98 8.68
C VAL A 17 -1.62 13.20 7.22
N PRO A 18 -0.32 13.33 6.91
CA PRO A 18 0.13 13.44 5.53
C PRO A 18 -0.37 12.29 4.63
N ALA A 19 -0.66 12.59 3.37
CA ALA A 19 -1.00 11.54 2.41
C ALA A 19 0.13 10.50 2.32
N GLY A 20 -0.22 9.22 2.35
CA GLY A 20 0.75 8.14 2.29
C GLY A 20 0.22 6.77 2.70
N THR A 21 1.11 5.80 2.64
CA THR A 21 0.88 4.45 3.18
C THR A 21 1.62 4.32 4.51
N TYR A 22 0.94 3.72 5.47
CA TYR A 22 1.38 3.55 6.84
C TYR A 22 1.36 2.07 7.20
N ARG A 23 2.34 1.64 7.98
CA ARG A 23 2.38 0.31 8.58
C ARG A 23 1.96 0.41 10.04
N VAL A 24 1.06 -0.45 10.47
CA VAL A 24 0.69 -0.61 11.87
C VAL A 24 1.87 -1.21 12.62
N VAL A 25 2.35 -0.50 13.64
CA VAL A 25 3.46 -0.95 14.49
C VAL A 25 3.04 -1.17 15.95
N GLY A 26 1.78 -0.88 16.28
CA GLY A 26 1.19 -1.15 17.59
C GLY A 26 -0.33 -0.97 17.58
N THR A 27 -1.02 -1.80 18.37
CA THR A 27 -2.49 -1.84 18.49
C THR A 27 -2.89 -1.77 19.98
N GLY A 28 -2.78 -0.58 20.57
CA GLY A 28 -3.17 -0.29 21.96
C GLY A 28 -4.53 0.41 22.04
N GLU A 29 -4.69 1.31 23.02
CA GLU A 29 -5.85 2.22 23.07
C GLU A 29 -5.91 3.11 21.80
N THR A 30 -4.75 3.47 21.28
CA THR A 30 -4.57 4.06 19.95
C THR A 30 -3.70 3.15 19.10
N VAL A 31 -3.88 3.24 17.79
CA VAL A 31 -3.08 2.54 16.79
C VAL A 31 -1.87 3.41 16.44
N THR A 32 -0.68 2.83 16.53
CA THR A 32 0.57 3.50 16.15
C THR A 32 0.92 3.16 14.70
N LEU A 33 1.11 4.18 13.89
CA LEU A 33 1.29 4.11 12.44
C LEU A 33 2.65 4.65 12.04
N LEU A 34 3.46 3.84 11.34
CA LEU A 34 4.72 4.26 10.74
C LEU A 34 4.51 4.60 9.27
N ARG A 35 4.84 5.82 8.84
CA ARG A 35 4.78 6.18 7.41
C ARG A 35 5.89 5.46 6.65
N VAL A 36 5.51 4.70 5.62
CA VAL A 36 6.43 3.89 4.81
C VAL A 36 6.46 4.30 3.34
N ALA A 37 5.44 5.01 2.87
CA ALA A 37 5.41 5.61 1.54
C ALA A 37 4.66 6.94 1.54
N ASP A 38 5.08 7.85 0.67
CA ASP A 38 4.41 9.13 0.47
C ASP A 38 3.11 8.99 -0.33
N GLY A 39 2.41 10.12 -0.55
CA GLY A 39 1.15 10.14 -1.28
C GLY A 39 1.26 9.69 -2.75
N THR A 40 2.47 9.67 -3.31
CA THR A 40 2.75 9.17 -4.67
C THR A 40 3.05 7.67 -4.70
N GLY A 41 3.10 7.01 -3.53
CA GLY A 41 3.49 5.61 -3.39
C GLY A 41 5.00 5.41 -3.39
N ARG A 42 5.80 6.48 -3.36
CA ARG A 42 7.25 6.37 -3.25
C ARG A 42 7.61 6.04 -1.82
N ARG A 43 8.46 5.03 -1.65
CA ARG A 43 8.99 4.64 -0.34
C ARG A 43 9.65 5.80 0.38
N GLU A 44 9.35 5.93 1.66
CA GLU A 44 9.91 6.94 2.55
C GLU A 44 10.47 6.26 3.81
N ASN A 45 11.66 6.67 4.23
CA ASN A 45 12.36 6.12 5.39
C ASN A 45 12.60 7.24 6.43
N SER A 46 11.58 8.07 6.66
CA SER A 46 11.65 9.20 7.60
C SER A 46 11.49 8.77 9.07
N GLY A 47 10.94 7.57 9.32
CA GLY A 47 10.62 7.13 10.67
C GLY A 47 9.44 7.90 11.28
N ALA A 48 8.64 8.60 10.47
CA ALA A 48 7.51 9.38 10.96
C ALA A 48 6.43 8.47 11.56
N ILE A 49 6.05 8.76 12.81
CA ILE A 49 5.04 8.03 13.57
C ILE A 49 3.81 8.91 13.75
N GLU A 50 2.64 8.35 13.47
CA GLU A 50 1.34 8.94 13.74
C GLU A 50 0.54 8.04 14.68
N HIS A 51 -0.45 8.63 15.36
CA HIS A 51 -1.38 7.89 16.21
C HIS A 51 -2.80 8.16 15.73
N ALA A 52 -3.59 7.10 15.61
CA ALA A 52 -5.01 7.18 15.29
C ALA A 52 -5.82 6.42 16.33
N ASP A 53 -6.92 7.01 16.79
CA ASP A 53 -7.95 6.26 17.49
C ASP A 53 -8.74 5.37 16.50
N GLY A 54 -9.57 4.48 17.03
CA GLY A 54 -10.31 3.52 16.22
C GLY A 54 -11.37 4.14 15.30
N GLU A 55 -11.91 5.30 15.66
CA GLU A 55 -12.91 6.03 14.86
C GLU A 55 -12.23 6.68 13.66
N THR A 56 -11.17 7.46 13.91
CA THR A 56 -10.33 8.07 12.88
C THR A 56 -9.77 7.02 11.93
N LEU A 57 -9.30 5.88 12.46
CA LEU A 57 -8.81 4.78 11.63
C LEU A 57 -9.90 4.18 10.74
N ALA A 58 -11.14 4.08 11.23
CA ALA A 58 -12.24 3.51 10.46
C ALA A 58 -12.79 4.47 9.40
N GLU A 59 -12.75 5.77 9.64
CA GLU A 59 -13.34 6.79 8.76
C GLU A 59 -12.36 7.33 7.74
N ALA A 60 -11.11 7.54 8.15
CA ALA A 60 -10.13 8.28 7.36
C ALA A 60 -9.04 7.40 6.74
N PHE A 61 -9.05 6.09 7.02
CA PHE A 61 -8.07 5.16 6.47
C PHE A 61 -8.73 3.97 5.79
N GLU A 62 -8.04 3.45 4.78
CA GLU A 62 -8.40 2.23 4.08
C GLU A 62 -7.27 1.19 4.21
N HIS A 63 -7.60 -0.10 4.14
CA HIS A 63 -6.56 -1.13 4.06
C HIS A 63 -5.73 -0.97 2.79
N ALA A 64 -4.42 -1.12 2.93
CA ALA A 64 -3.48 -1.03 1.83
C ALA A 64 -2.70 -2.35 1.68
N GLU A 65 -2.26 -2.64 0.46
CA GLU A 65 -1.27 -3.69 0.23
C GLU A 65 0.10 -3.25 0.76
N ASN A 66 0.94 -4.23 1.12
CA ASN A 66 2.30 -3.95 1.55
C ASN A 66 3.11 -3.36 0.37
N PRO A 67 3.65 -2.13 0.48
CA PRO A 67 4.43 -1.50 -0.58
C PRO A 67 5.75 -2.24 -0.90
N ASP A 68 6.18 -3.15 -0.02
CA ASP A 68 7.35 -4.02 -0.17
C ASP A 68 7.04 -5.41 -0.70
N ALA A 69 5.76 -5.79 -0.69
CA ALA A 69 5.35 -7.00 -1.34
C ALA A 69 5.42 -6.72 -2.85
N GLY A 70 6.55 -7.03 -3.48
CA GLY A 70 6.71 -7.11 -4.93
C GLY A 70 5.80 -8.15 -5.61
N PHE A 71 4.72 -8.60 -4.96
CA PHE A 71 3.68 -9.44 -5.50
C PHE A 71 2.40 -8.63 -5.64
N SER A 72 2.37 -7.81 -6.68
CA SER A 72 1.10 -7.35 -7.20
C SER A 72 0.32 -8.59 -7.68
N LEU A 73 -0.93 -8.77 -7.28
CA LEU A 73 -1.82 -9.78 -7.88
C LEU A 73 -1.93 -9.61 -9.41
N SER A 74 -1.65 -8.40 -9.91
CA SER A 74 -1.49 -8.12 -11.34
C SER A 74 -0.28 -8.80 -11.99
N ALA A 75 0.79 -9.11 -11.24
CA ALA A 75 1.93 -9.90 -11.71
C ALA A 75 1.63 -11.42 -11.73
N LEU A 76 0.64 -11.87 -10.94
CA LEU A 76 0.22 -13.28 -10.89
C LEU A 76 -0.75 -13.63 -12.04
N LEU A 77 -1.46 -12.64 -12.60
CA LEU A 77 -2.27 -12.75 -13.83
C LEU A 77 -1.55 -12.30 -15.11
N ALA A 78 -0.31 -11.79 -14.99
CA ALA A 78 0.55 -11.47 -16.12
C ALA A 78 0.81 -12.62 -17.11
N PRO A 79 0.79 -13.93 -16.77
CA PRO A 79 0.95 -14.96 -17.81
C PRO A 79 -0.24 -15.09 -18.77
N PHE A 80 -1.36 -14.38 -18.57
CA PHE A 80 -2.52 -14.45 -19.47
C PHE A 80 -2.83 -13.16 -20.26
N THR A 81 -2.19 -12.01 -19.99
CA THR A 81 -2.51 -10.74 -20.70
C THR A 81 -1.32 -10.07 -21.41
N THR A 82 -0.08 -10.53 -21.23
CA THR A 82 1.02 -10.15 -22.12
C THR A 82 1.08 -11.06 -23.34
N LEU A 83 0.21 -10.79 -24.31
CA LEU A 83 0.47 -11.11 -25.71
C LEU A 83 0.76 -9.83 -26.51
N PRO A 84 1.96 -9.21 -26.38
CA PRO A 84 2.39 -8.19 -27.32
C PRO A 84 3.33 -8.80 -28.38
N LYS A 85 2.76 -9.06 -29.57
CA LYS A 85 3.39 -8.75 -30.86
C LYS A 85 4.73 -9.39 -31.28
N ALA A 86 5.20 -10.48 -30.67
CA ALA A 86 6.44 -11.16 -31.08
C ALA A 86 6.25 -12.33 -32.08
N VAL A 87 5.34 -12.21 -33.06
CA VAL A 87 5.16 -13.23 -34.13
C VAL A 87 5.58 -12.72 -35.51
N ARG A 88 5.92 -11.43 -35.68
CA ARG A 88 6.28 -10.85 -37.00
C ARG A 88 7.78 -10.69 -37.25
N HIS A 89 8.59 -11.69 -36.88
CA HIS A 89 9.96 -11.81 -37.40
C HIS A 89 10.39 -13.25 -37.71
N TRP A 90 9.47 -14.24 -37.64
CA TRP A 90 9.81 -15.65 -37.88
C TRP A 90 8.85 -16.31 -38.89
N LEU A 91 8.70 -15.67 -40.05
CA LEU A 91 8.13 -16.22 -41.28
C LEU A 91 8.57 -15.30 -42.42
N GLY A 92 9.82 -15.47 -42.85
CA GLY A 92 10.44 -14.61 -43.84
C GLY A 92 11.90 -14.97 -44.11
N ARG A 93 12.16 -16.25 -44.39
CA ARG A 93 13.29 -16.66 -45.23
C ARG A 93 12.91 -17.93 -45.98
#